data_AF-W2VBN8-F1
#
_entry.id   AF-W2VBN8-F1
#
_cell.length_a   1.000
_cell.length_b   1.000
_cell.length_c   1.000
_cell.angle_alpha   90.00
_cell.angle_beta   90.00
_cell.angle_gamma   90.00
#
_symmetry.space_group_name_H-M   'P 1'
#
loop_
_entity.id
_entity.type
_entity.pdbx_description
1 polymer ?
#
loop_
_entity_poly.entity_id
_entity_poly.type
_entity_poly.pdbx_seq_one_letter_code
_entity_poly.pdbx_strand_id
1 'polypeptide(L)'
;MKPLTWETTFQDIEDLLKSKDSDFIAICKRLHSGENKNEVYKGYRVRHFDFLMGVVLGGYNNKDFIDTCYKSDKNATWSANFNNYMSKQVKSEQKIMDFLEKLDKENTKLRVFQDKTWLTNLNGKAIFGSVFSNRNEVAEQMEKMVNYLIKESAKNMTEEVQLQYNLLIANKQLIMNGAPGTGKTYSARNEIADLLLGISNKSEKEKEEIKKIQLDMVQFHPSYDYTDFIDGIRPDLSAGNLSYTLKNGSFKSFCRRAGVVERIYAAGKSVDANTINDFLFGEDEEIKDFWKKAIENANLKISEEQGEQDDETMVDCLPKFLFIIDEINRAEISKVLGEIMYCLDPDYRGKKGAISTQYSTLATDDTFFINKDNDKFFIPSNVYIIGTMNDIDRSVEVFDFALRRRFAWYEVKAKEVMDTVLISMGIDKELGSNYGDYKEKIEKLNQLIIDELKLNEHYHLGPSYFAKIKLYLHNNNSNEYKDAKEKVWDNHISQILTEYVKSKGKLKEIENIRENFIS
;
A
#
# COMPACT_ATOMS: atom_id res chain seq x y z
N MET A 1 -12.41 -5.86 2.17
CA MET A 1 -12.87 -4.46 2.27
C MET A 1 -11.70 -3.48 2.00
N LYS A 2 -11.93 -2.33 1.31
CA LYS A 2 -11.00 -1.19 1.27
C LYS A 2 -10.97 -0.79 2.73
N PRO A 3 -9.80 -0.76 3.40
CA PRO A 3 -9.76 -0.29 4.76
C PRO A 3 -10.49 1.04 4.80
N LEU A 4 -11.43 1.18 5.73
CA LEU A 4 -12.07 2.46 5.95
C LEU A 4 -10.93 3.44 6.22
N THR A 5 -11.00 4.60 5.60
CA THR A 5 -10.04 5.68 5.82
C THR A 5 -10.81 6.92 6.22
N TRP A 6 -10.12 7.96 6.66
CA TRP A 6 -10.75 9.26 6.87
C TRP A 6 -11.38 9.83 5.58
N GLU A 7 -10.89 9.41 4.41
CA GLU A 7 -11.41 9.84 3.11
C GLU A 7 -12.61 9.01 2.63
N THR A 8 -13.01 7.98 3.37
CA THR A 8 -14.20 7.16 3.04
C THR A 8 -15.47 7.99 3.20
N THR A 9 -16.33 7.99 2.18
CA THR A 9 -17.60 8.72 2.18
C THR A 9 -18.68 7.98 2.97
N PHE A 10 -19.75 8.68 3.34
CA PHE A 10 -20.91 8.04 3.95
C PHE A 10 -21.60 7.11 2.97
N GLN A 11 -21.61 7.46 1.67
CA GLN A 11 -22.11 6.61 0.60
C GLN A 11 -21.32 5.32 0.47
N ASP A 12 -19.99 5.35 0.56
CA ASP A 12 -19.13 4.15 0.52
C ASP A 12 -19.55 3.13 1.60
N ILE A 13 -19.86 3.61 2.81
CA ILE A 13 -20.30 2.76 3.92
C ILE A 13 -21.69 2.16 3.65
N GLU A 14 -22.59 2.94 3.06
CA GLU A 14 -23.91 2.46 2.66
C GLU A 14 -23.81 1.38 1.57
N ASP A 15 -22.89 1.54 0.62
CA ASP A 15 -22.66 0.58 -0.46
C ASP A 15 -22.05 -0.74 0.05
N LEU A 16 -21.19 -0.68 1.08
CA LEU A 16 -20.68 -1.88 1.76
C LEU A 16 -21.81 -2.71 2.40
N LEU A 17 -22.84 -2.05 2.93
CA LEU A 17 -24.00 -2.72 3.51
C LEU A 17 -24.91 -3.32 2.42
N LYS A 18 -25.21 -2.54 1.37
CA LYS A 18 -26.04 -3.00 0.23
C LYS A 18 -25.42 -4.19 -0.48
N SER A 19 -24.10 -4.15 -0.68
CA SER A 19 -23.33 -5.24 -1.30
C SER A 19 -23.11 -6.44 -0.38
N LYS A 20 -23.46 -6.32 0.92
CA LYS A 20 -23.22 -7.33 1.96
C LYS A 20 -21.74 -7.75 2.01
N ASP A 21 -20.84 -6.77 2.01
CA ASP A 21 -19.40 -7.00 2.07
C ASP A 21 -19.03 -7.87 3.28
N SER A 22 -18.42 -9.03 3.03
CA SER A 22 -18.19 -10.06 4.05
C SER A 22 -17.28 -9.59 5.18
N ASP A 23 -16.32 -8.71 4.88
CA ASP A 23 -15.36 -8.17 5.82
C ASP A 23 -16.00 -7.08 6.69
N PHE A 24 -16.76 -6.16 6.09
CA PHE A 24 -17.52 -5.16 6.84
C PHE A 24 -18.52 -5.82 7.79
N ILE A 25 -19.18 -6.89 7.31
CA ILE A 25 -20.07 -7.71 8.13
C ILE A 25 -19.31 -8.35 9.30
N ALA A 26 -18.09 -8.84 9.06
CA ALA A 26 -17.27 -9.43 10.12
C ALA A 26 -16.89 -8.37 11.18
N ILE A 27 -16.54 -7.15 10.78
CA ILE A 27 -16.28 -6.01 11.68
C ILE A 27 -17.52 -5.70 12.51
N CYS A 28 -18.68 -5.59 11.86
CA CYS A 28 -19.96 -5.36 12.52
C CYS A 28 -20.28 -6.48 13.52
N LYS A 29 -20.11 -7.75 13.15
CA LYS A 29 -20.32 -8.89 14.06
C LYS A 29 -19.37 -8.84 15.26
N ARG A 30 -18.09 -8.50 15.08
CA ARG A 30 -17.11 -8.37 16.18
C ARG A 30 -17.48 -7.27 17.18
N LEU A 31 -17.98 -6.14 16.68
CA LEU A 31 -18.52 -5.07 17.52
C LEU A 31 -19.65 -5.57 18.46
N HIS A 32 -20.45 -6.52 17.98
CA HIS A 32 -21.59 -7.09 18.71
C HIS A 32 -21.27 -8.37 19.49
N SER A 33 -20.22 -9.12 19.14
CA SER A 33 -19.93 -10.46 19.68
C SER A 33 -19.23 -10.47 21.04
N GLY A 34 -18.62 -9.38 21.49
CA GLY A 34 -18.18 -9.24 22.88
C GLY A 34 -16.94 -10.03 23.29
N GLU A 35 -16.00 -10.30 22.38
CA GLU A 35 -14.74 -10.99 22.68
C GLU A 35 -13.74 -10.18 23.54
N ASN A 36 -14.07 -8.94 23.96
CA ASN A 36 -13.30 -8.15 24.92
C ASN A 36 -14.04 -8.00 26.26
N LYS A 37 -13.56 -8.71 27.29
CA LYS A 37 -14.16 -8.98 28.62
C LYS A 37 -14.34 -7.79 29.59
N ASN A 38 -14.45 -6.55 29.13
CA ASN A 38 -14.82 -5.43 30.02
C ASN A 38 -16.30 -5.04 29.80
N GLU A 39 -17.20 -5.61 30.60
CA GLU A 39 -18.67 -5.46 30.48
C GLU A 39 -19.15 -4.00 30.55
N VAL A 40 -18.46 -3.13 31.30
CA VAL A 40 -18.82 -1.70 31.42
C VAL A 40 -18.59 -0.94 30.10
N TYR A 41 -17.62 -1.36 29.27
CA TYR A 41 -17.31 -0.72 27.98
C TYR A 41 -18.16 -1.25 26.82
N LYS A 42 -18.79 -2.43 26.97
CA LYS A 42 -19.55 -3.11 25.91
C LYS A 42 -20.80 -2.33 25.51
N GLY A 43 -21.59 -1.89 26.48
CA GLY A 43 -22.82 -1.13 26.22
C GLY A 43 -22.57 0.24 25.59
N TYR A 44 -21.48 0.91 25.98
CA TYR A 44 -21.14 2.23 25.41
C TYR A 44 -20.66 2.11 23.97
N ARG A 45 -19.75 1.17 23.64
CA ARG A 45 -19.22 1.07 22.27
C ARG A 45 -20.29 0.75 21.23
N VAL A 46 -21.18 -0.19 21.52
CA VAL A 46 -22.28 -0.54 20.59
C VAL A 46 -23.19 0.66 20.38
N ARG A 47 -23.56 1.41 21.44
CA ARG A 47 -24.37 2.64 21.29
C ARG A 47 -23.70 3.74 20.46
N HIS A 48 -22.38 3.93 20.60
CA HIS A 48 -21.64 4.90 19.81
C HIS A 48 -21.53 4.48 18.34
N PHE A 49 -21.29 3.20 18.09
CA PHE A 49 -21.31 2.64 16.73
C PHE A 49 -22.70 2.81 16.11
N ASP A 50 -23.74 2.53 16.90
CA ASP A 50 -25.11 2.63 16.43
C ASP A 50 -25.48 4.07 16.08
N PHE A 51 -25.13 5.00 16.96
CA PHE A 51 -25.31 6.41 16.70
C PHE A 51 -24.52 6.89 15.47
N LEU A 52 -23.26 6.48 15.31
CA LEU A 52 -22.45 6.78 14.13
C LEU A 52 -23.15 6.29 12.85
N MET A 53 -23.59 5.04 12.84
CA MET A 53 -24.27 4.45 11.68
C MET A 53 -25.61 5.14 11.39
N GLY A 54 -26.35 5.59 12.41
CA GLY A 54 -27.56 6.38 12.19
C GLY A 54 -27.29 7.76 11.59
N VAL A 55 -26.13 8.37 11.90
CA VAL A 55 -25.67 9.61 11.26
C VAL A 55 -25.24 9.34 9.81
N VAL A 56 -24.36 8.37 9.59
CA VAL A 56 -23.83 8.00 8.27
C VAL A 56 -24.96 7.62 7.30
N LEU A 57 -25.91 6.82 7.77
CA LEU A 57 -27.01 6.29 6.95
C LEU A 57 -28.21 7.25 6.86
N GLY A 58 -28.14 8.43 7.48
CA GLY A 58 -29.19 9.45 7.40
C GLY A 58 -30.50 9.05 8.10
N GLY A 59 -30.42 8.24 9.16
CA GLY A 59 -31.61 7.82 9.92
C GLY A 59 -31.45 6.48 10.62
N TYR A 60 -32.45 6.14 11.43
CA TYR A 60 -32.48 4.88 12.19
C TYR A 60 -33.24 3.75 11.48
N ASN A 61 -33.85 4.00 10.32
CA ASN A 61 -34.65 3.04 9.55
C ASN A 61 -33.93 2.57 8.27
N ASN A 62 -32.71 2.04 8.42
CA ASN A 62 -31.98 1.45 7.29
C ASN A 62 -32.11 -0.09 7.30
N LYS A 63 -32.88 -0.63 6.35
CA LYS A 63 -33.18 -2.07 6.30
C LYS A 63 -31.94 -2.92 6.03
N ASP A 64 -31.07 -2.48 5.12
CA ASP A 64 -29.85 -3.23 4.78
C ASP A 64 -28.92 -3.32 5.99
N PHE A 65 -28.73 -2.21 6.71
CA PHE A 65 -27.95 -2.19 7.93
C PHE A 65 -28.54 -3.10 9.00
N ILE A 66 -29.85 -3.01 9.21
CA ILE A 66 -30.58 -3.84 10.16
C ILE A 66 -30.37 -5.31 9.77
N ASP A 67 -30.78 -5.76 8.59
CA ASP A 67 -30.69 -7.16 8.18
C ASP A 67 -29.24 -7.71 8.26
N THR A 68 -28.26 -6.84 8.02
CA THR A 68 -26.83 -7.19 7.98
C THR A 68 -26.21 -7.29 9.38
N CYS A 69 -26.49 -6.33 10.26
CA CYS A 69 -25.85 -6.21 11.57
C CYS A 69 -26.72 -6.79 12.71
N TYR A 70 -28.03 -6.84 12.51
CA TYR A 70 -29.06 -7.20 13.47
C TYR A 70 -30.03 -8.23 12.87
N LYS A 71 -30.14 -9.42 13.47
CA LYS A 71 -31.19 -10.38 13.06
C LYS A 71 -32.58 -9.75 13.31
N SER A 72 -33.59 -10.17 12.55
CA SER A 72 -34.98 -9.65 12.57
C SER A 72 -35.61 -9.46 13.97
N ASP A 73 -35.24 -10.27 14.97
CA ASP A 73 -35.72 -10.14 16.36
C ASP A 73 -35.06 -9.00 17.17
N LYS A 74 -34.07 -8.29 16.62
CA LYS A 74 -33.28 -7.27 17.32
C LYS A 74 -33.44 -5.84 16.77
N ASN A 75 -34.39 -5.58 15.87
CA ASN A 75 -34.71 -4.24 15.37
C ASN A 75 -35.04 -3.25 16.50
N ALA A 76 -35.66 -3.75 17.58
CA ALA A 76 -35.95 -2.99 18.79
C ALA A 76 -34.68 -2.60 19.57
N THR A 77 -33.57 -3.34 19.44
CA THR A 77 -32.32 -3.07 20.17
C THR A 77 -31.53 -1.92 19.54
N TRP A 78 -31.38 -1.90 18.21
CA TRP A 78 -30.76 -0.80 17.47
C TRP A 78 -31.48 0.52 17.73
N SER A 79 -32.80 0.53 17.53
CA SER A 79 -33.62 1.73 17.72
C SER A 79 -33.58 2.22 19.16
N ALA A 80 -33.62 1.30 20.15
CA ALA A 80 -33.45 1.66 21.55
C ALA A 80 -32.05 2.21 21.86
N ASN A 81 -30.98 1.65 21.29
CA ASN A 81 -29.61 2.13 21.49
C ASN A 81 -29.40 3.53 20.90
N PHE A 82 -29.84 3.72 19.66
CA PHE A 82 -29.84 5.00 18.97
C PHE A 82 -30.61 6.04 19.79
N ASN A 83 -31.86 5.77 20.15
CA ASN A 83 -32.71 6.68 20.91
C ASN A 83 -32.17 6.99 22.32
N ASN A 84 -31.62 5.99 23.02
CA ASN A 84 -31.01 6.19 24.34
C ASN A 84 -29.80 7.13 24.25
N TYR A 85 -28.93 6.93 23.26
CA TYR A 85 -27.78 7.81 23.03
C TYR A 85 -28.23 9.24 22.68
N MET A 86 -29.22 9.35 21.79
CA MET A 86 -29.80 10.62 21.32
C MET A 86 -30.40 11.45 22.45
N SER A 87 -31.17 10.81 23.34
CA SER A 87 -31.83 11.48 24.47
C SER A 87 -30.87 12.20 25.43
N LYS A 88 -29.59 11.81 25.44
CA LYS A 88 -28.56 12.39 26.30
C LYS A 88 -27.74 13.48 25.63
N GLN A 89 -27.65 13.45 24.29
CA GLN A 89 -26.68 14.26 23.53
C GLN A 89 -27.33 15.34 22.66
N VAL A 90 -28.61 15.19 22.32
CA VAL A 90 -29.33 16.03 21.36
C VAL A 90 -30.32 16.96 22.05
N LYS A 91 -30.46 18.20 21.55
CA LYS A 91 -31.38 19.19 22.11
C LYS A 91 -32.86 18.87 21.86
N SER A 92 -33.20 18.30 20.70
CA SER A 92 -34.53 17.75 20.40
C SER A 92 -34.48 16.74 19.26
N GLU A 93 -35.36 15.73 19.31
CA GLU A 93 -35.46 14.67 18.30
C GLU A 93 -35.81 15.19 16.90
N GLN A 94 -36.73 16.17 16.81
CA GLN A 94 -37.08 16.78 15.53
C GLN A 94 -35.87 17.44 14.84
N LYS A 95 -35.01 18.14 15.59
CA LYS A 95 -33.87 18.88 15.02
C LYS A 95 -32.81 17.98 14.40
N ILE A 96 -32.64 16.79 14.96
CA ILE A 96 -31.68 15.82 14.44
C ILE A 96 -32.26 15.07 13.25
N MET A 97 -33.55 14.73 13.24
CA MET A 97 -34.20 14.17 12.05
C MET A 97 -34.12 15.14 10.86
N ASP A 98 -34.44 16.42 11.07
CA ASP A 98 -34.30 17.48 10.06
C ASP A 98 -32.84 17.66 9.57
N PHE A 99 -31.86 17.28 10.39
CA PHE A 99 -30.44 17.31 10.05
C PHE A 99 -30.05 16.09 9.21
N LEU A 100 -30.46 14.89 9.63
CA LEU A 100 -30.17 13.64 8.93
C LEU A 100 -30.75 13.64 7.51
N GLU A 101 -31.95 14.22 7.33
CA GLU A 101 -32.58 14.41 6.01
C GLU A 101 -31.78 15.31 5.06
N LYS A 102 -30.87 16.16 5.57
CA LYS A 102 -30.10 17.15 4.80
C LYS A 102 -28.65 16.77 4.58
N LEU A 103 -28.25 15.56 4.98
CA LEU A 103 -26.88 15.08 4.82
C LEU A 103 -26.60 14.73 3.36
N ASP A 104 -25.53 15.31 2.82
CA ASP A 104 -24.97 14.94 1.52
C ASP A 104 -24.05 13.73 1.69
N LYS A 105 -24.61 12.53 1.56
CA LYS A 105 -23.88 11.28 1.80
C LYS A 105 -22.76 11.01 0.79
N GLU A 106 -22.93 11.50 -0.44
CA GLU A 106 -21.98 11.27 -1.54
C GLU A 106 -20.69 12.05 -1.28
N ASN A 107 -20.78 13.28 -0.81
CA ASN A 107 -19.60 14.13 -0.59
C ASN A 107 -19.09 14.16 0.85
N THR A 108 -19.90 13.74 1.83
CA THR A 108 -19.49 13.77 3.25
C THR A 108 -18.58 12.58 3.56
N LYS A 109 -17.33 12.89 3.96
CA LYS A 109 -16.30 11.92 4.35
C LYS A 109 -16.22 11.70 5.85
N LEU A 110 -15.67 10.57 6.29
CA LEU A 110 -15.42 10.26 7.71
C LEU A 110 -14.52 11.30 8.41
N ARG A 111 -13.64 11.98 7.66
CA ARG A 111 -12.74 13.04 8.15
C ARG A 111 -13.46 14.18 8.86
N VAL A 112 -14.76 14.37 8.62
CA VAL A 112 -15.58 15.34 9.35
C VAL A 112 -15.56 15.14 10.86
N PHE A 113 -15.38 13.90 11.32
CA PHE A 113 -15.26 13.58 12.74
C PHE A 113 -13.86 13.86 13.32
N GLN A 114 -12.83 13.89 12.48
CA GLN A 114 -11.44 14.20 12.87
C GLN A 114 -11.21 15.71 12.95
N ASP A 115 -11.57 16.43 11.88
CA ASP A 115 -11.32 17.87 11.78
C ASP A 115 -12.35 18.69 12.58
N LYS A 116 -13.28 18.00 13.24
CA LYS A 116 -14.43 18.58 13.96
C LYS A 116 -15.19 19.57 13.07
N THR A 117 -15.14 19.34 11.76
CA THR A 117 -15.82 20.17 10.78
C THR A 117 -17.31 19.92 10.91
N TRP A 118 -18.04 21.02 11.12
CA TRP A 118 -19.44 20.97 11.49
C TRP A 118 -20.23 20.66 10.23
N LEU A 119 -20.56 19.37 10.03
CA LEU A 119 -21.39 18.84 8.93
C LEU A 119 -22.29 19.92 8.32
N THR A 120 -22.02 20.27 7.06
CA THR A 120 -22.72 21.33 6.34
C THR A 120 -23.88 20.74 5.54
N ASN A 121 -24.98 21.48 5.41
CA ASN A 121 -25.99 21.12 4.41
C ASN A 121 -25.46 21.43 3.00
N LEU A 122 -26.25 21.07 1.98
CA LEU A 122 -26.00 21.39 0.56
C LEU A 122 -25.73 22.89 0.28
N ASN A 123 -26.03 23.78 1.23
CA ASN A 123 -25.81 25.23 1.13
C ASN A 123 -24.60 25.72 1.95
N GLY A 124 -23.74 24.81 2.45
CA GLY A 124 -22.53 25.16 3.21
C GLY A 124 -22.78 25.64 4.64
N LYS A 125 -24.01 25.56 5.16
CA LYS A 125 -24.34 26.00 6.52
C LYS A 125 -24.10 24.86 7.51
N ALA A 126 -23.28 25.13 8.52
CA ALA A 126 -23.02 24.20 9.63
C ALA A 126 -24.35 23.79 10.32
N ILE A 127 -24.68 22.51 10.26
CA ILE A 127 -25.90 21.96 10.86
C ILE A 127 -25.62 21.36 12.24
N PHE A 128 -24.41 20.85 12.45
CA PHE A 128 -24.04 20.10 13.67
C PHE A 128 -24.20 20.93 14.97
N GLY A 129 -24.07 22.26 14.91
CA GLY A 129 -24.03 23.10 16.10
C GLY A 129 -25.38 23.38 16.77
N SER A 130 -26.42 23.54 15.98
CA SER A 130 -27.76 23.82 16.52
C SER A 130 -28.43 22.58 17.11
N VAL A 131 -27.90 21.39 16.84
CA VAL A 131 -28.50 20.08 17.14
C VAL A 131 -28.01 19.50 18.47
N PHE A 132 -26.70 19.51 18.74
CA PHE A 132 -26.11 18.84 19.92
C PHE A 132 -25.91 19.77 21.12
N SER A 133 -26.09 19.20 22.31
CA SER A 133 -25.90 19.88 23.60
C SER A 133 -24.42 19.94 24.01
N ASN A 134 -23.68 18.83 23.92
CA ASN A 134 -22.24 18.77 24.19
C ASN A 134 -21.44 18.35 22.94
N ARG A 135 -21.22 19.32 22.06
CA ARG A 135 -20.70 19.06 20.71
C ARG A 135 -19.28 18.48 20.70
N ASN A 136 -18.43 18.93 21.62
CA ASN A 136 -17.03 18.50 21.70
C ASN A 136 -16.94 17.03 22.13
N GLU A 137 -17.73 16.66 23.14
CA GLU A 137 -17.80 15.27 23.61
C GLU A 137 -18.33 14.34 22.51
N VAL A 138 -19.40 14.72 21.80
CA VAL A 138 -19.93 13.93 20.69
C VAL A 138 -18.88 13.74 19.59
N ALA A 139 -18.19 14.81 19.20
CA ALA A 139 -17.15 14.74 18.17
C ALA A 139 -16.01 13.80 18.59
N GLU A 140 -15.51 13.93 19.82
CA GLU A 140 -14.44 13.07 20.35
C GLU A 140 -14.84 11.58 20.39
N GLN A 141 -16.09 11.28 20.77
CA GLN A 141 -16.57 9.89 20.77
C GLN A 141 -16.76 9.33 19.36
N MET A 142 -17.22 10.14 18.41
CA MET A 142 -17.32 9.73 17.00
C MET A 142 -15.94 9.50 16.39
N GLU A 143 -14.99 10.39 16.66
CA GLU A 143 -13.59 10.24 16.25
C GLU A 143 -12.99 8.92 16.76
N LYS A 144 -13.18 8.60 18.05
CA LYS A 144 -12.74 7.32 18.63
C LYS A 144 -13.39 6.11 17.96
N MET A 145 -14.68 6.20 17.62
CA MET A 145 -15.39 5.11 16.95
C MET A 145 -14.93 4.92 15.51
N VAL A 146 -14.75 6.01 14.76
CA VAL A 146 -14.24 5.96 13.39
C VAL A 146 -12.81 5.41 13.36
N ASN A 147 -11.94 5.88 14.25
CA ASN A 147 -10.59 5.30 14.42
C ASN A 147 -10.64 3.81 14.68
N TYR A 148 -11.56 3.34 15.52
CA TYR A 148 -11.77 1.92 15.77
C TYR A 148 -12.20 1.17 14.50
N LEU A 149 -13.15 1.71 13.73
CA LEU A 149 -13.61 1.08 12.47
C LEU A 149 -12.51 1.02 11.42
N ILE A 150 -11.75 2.10 11.24
CA ILE A 150 -10.55 2.14 10.39
C ILE A 150 -9.57 1.05 10.82
N LYS A 151 -9.26 0.97 12.13
CA LYS A 151 -8.37 -0.06 12.67
C LYS A 151 -8.90 -1.49 12.46
N GLU A 152 -10.18 -1.75 12.72
CA GLU A 152 -10.78 -3.07 12.52
C GLU A 152 -10.86 -3.46 11.04
N SER A 153 -11.03 -2.47 10.15
CA SER A 153 -11.01 -2.71 8.71
C SER A 153 -9.65 -3.10 8.18
N ALA A 154 -8.60 -2.69 8.88
CA ALA A 154 -7.23 -3.07 8.60
C ALA A 154 -6.84 -4.43 9.22
N LYS A 155 -7.67 -5.08 10.05
CA LYS A 155 -7.27 -6.32 10.76
C LYS A 155 -7.11 -7.58 9.91
N ASN A 156 -7.54 -7.59 8.66
CA ASN A 156 -7.20 -8.67 7.72
C ASN A 156 -5.77 -8.52 7.16
N MET A 157 -5.07 -7.46 7.56
CA MET A 157 -3.68 -7.18 7.24
C MET A 157 -2.78 -7.67 8.36
N THR A 158 -1.64 -8.24 7.99
CA THR A 158 -0.65 -8.64 8.99
C THR A 158 -0.05 -7.39 9.65
N GLU A 159 0.39 -7.50 10.91
CA GLU A 159 1.00 -6.37 11.63
C GLU A 159 2.27 -5.87 10.90
N GLU A 160 2.98 -6.77 10.22
CA GLU A 160 4.16 -6.48 9.42
C GLU A 160 3.84 -5.58 8.21
N VAL A 161 2.82 -5.93 7.42
CA VAL A 161 2.42 -5.13 6.25
C VAL A 161 1.97 -3.73 6.68
N GLN A 162 1.25 -3.63 7.80
CA GLN A 162 0.84 -2.34 8.35
C GLN A 162 2.04 -1.47 8.73
N LEU A 163 3.06 -2.06 9.36
CA LEU A 163 4.27 -1.35 9.75
C LEU A 163 5.08 -0.90 8.52
N GLN A 164 5.23 -1.77 7.51
CA GLN A 164 5.88 -1.43 6.24
C GLN A 164 5.16 -0.27 5.54
N TYR A 165 3.83 -0.33 5.45
CA TYR A 165 3.02 0.75 4.89
C TYR A 165 3.22 2.07 5.65
N ASN A 166 3.20 2.04 6.99
CA ASN A 166 3.40 3.24 7.80
C ASN A 166 4.78 3.86 7.60
N LEU A 167 5.83 3.04 7.53
CA LEU A 167 7.18 3.51 7.21
C LEU A 167 7.24 4.14 5.82
N LEU A 168 6.60 3.52 4.83
CA LEU A 168 6.56 4.04 3.46
C LEU A 168 5.82 5.39 3.39
N ILE A 169 4.67 5.53 4.06
CA ILE A 169 3.92 6.79 4.07
C ILE A 169 4.73 7.90 4.74
N ALA A 170 5.37 7.61 5.88
CA ALA A 170 6.13 8.60 6.63
C ALA A 170 7.41 9.06 5.90
N ASN A 171 8.07 8.17 5.16
CA ASN A 171 9.39 8.44 4.59
C ASN A 171 9.39 8.55 3.06
N LYS A 172 8.29 8.21 2.38
CA LYS A 172 8.14 8.10 0.91
C LYS A 172 9.04 7.09 0.21
N GLN A 173 10.06 6.58 0.89
CA GLN A 173 10.93 5.53 0.38
C GLN A 173 11.29 4.50 1.46
N LEU A 174 11.20 3.23 1.09
CA LEU A 174 11.40 2.09 1.97
C LEU A 174 12.32 1.06 1.31
N ILE A 175 13.29 0.54 2.05
CA ILE A 175 14.04 -0.65 1.68
C ILE A 175 13.53 -1.82 2.52
N MET A 176 13.08 -2.86 1.84
CA MET A 176 12.77 -4.15 2.42
C MET A 176 13.94 -5.09 2.17
N ASN A 177 14.68 -5.43 3.22
CA ASN A 177 15.80 -6.36 3.16
C ASN A 177 15.48 -7.64 3.93
N GLY A 178 16.29 -8.68 3.76
CA GLY A 178 16.05 -9.97 4.44
C GLY A 178 16.54 -11.16 3.63
N ALA A 179 16.36 -12.33 4.23
CA ALA A 179 16.61 -13.63 3.61
C ALA A 179 15.92 -13.80 2.24
N PRO A 180 16.47 -14.62 1.34
CA PRO A 180 15.82 -14.92 0.07
C PRO A 180 14.53 -15.70 0.28
N GLY A 181 13.56 -15.48 -0.61
CA GLY A 181 12.28 -16.21 -0.59
C GLY A 181 11.29 -15.80 0.50
N THR A 182 11.52 -14.67 1.17
CA THR A 182 10.60 -14.11 2.19
C THR A 182 9.43 -13.31 1.62
N GLY A 183 9.30 -13.24 0.29
CA GLY A 183 8.15 -12.60 -0.36
C GLY A 183 8.20 -11.07 -0.40
N LYS A 184 9.36 -10.43 -0.18
CA LYS A 184 9.51 -8.97 -0.15
C LYS A 184 8.92 -8.28 -1.39
N THR A 185 9.31 -8.73 -2.57
CA THR A 185 8.84 -8.19 -3.87
C THR A 185 7.34 -8.44 -4.08
N TYR A 186 6.83 -9.59 -3.62
CA TYR A 186 5.41 -9.89 -3.65
C TYR A 186 4.62 -8.94 -2.74
N SER A 187 5.07 -8.77 -1.50
CA SER A 187 4.45 -7.88 -0.51
C SER A 187 4.43 -6.43 -1.01
N ALA A 188 5.55 -5.95 -1.56
CA ALA A 188 5.64 -4.61 -2.16
C ALA A 188 4.62 -4.40 -3.29
N ARG A 189 4.54 -5.32 -4.26
CA ARG A 189 3.68 -5.21 -5.45
C ARG A 189 2.20 -5.46 -5.16
N ASN A 190 1.88 -6.32 -4.20
CA ASN A 190 0.52 -6.80 -4.01
C ASN A 190 -0.12 -6.34 -2.71
N GLU A 191 0.62 -6.30 -1.60
CA GLU A 191 0.03 -5.94 -0.31
C GLU A 191 0.16 -4.44 -0.07
N ILE A 192 1.40 -3.92 -0.12
CA ILE A 192 1.69 -2.51 0.14
C ILE A 192 1.13 -1.63 -0.99
N ALA A 193 1.31 -2.02 -2.26
CA ALA A 193 0.75 -1.29 -3.39
C ALA A 193 -0.78 -1.18 -3.31
N ASP A 194 -1.47 -2.28 -2.98
CA ASP A 194 -2.93 -2.30 -2.91
C ASP A 194 -3.45 -1.31 -1.85
N LEU A 195 -2.75 -1.20 -0.71
CA LEU A 195 -3.07 -0.26 0.37
C LEU A 195 -2.78 1.17 -0.04
N LEU A 196 -1.58 1.41 -0.60
CA LEU A 196 -1.12 2.72 -1.01
C LEU A 196 -2.06 3.33 -2.05
N LEU A 197 -2.48 2.53 -3.03
CA LEU A 197 -3.37 2.97 -4.10
C LEU A 197 -4.86 2.92 -3.68
N GLY A 198 -5.18 2.37 -2.50
CA GLY A 198 -6.55 2.26 -2.01
C GLY A 198 -7.42 1.28 -2.81
N ILE A 199 -6.80 0.22 -3.36
CA ILE A 199 -7.40 -0.75 -4.28
C ILE A 199 -7.49 -2.18 -3.72
N SER A 200 -7.15 -2.41 -2.45
CA SER A 200 -7.19 -3.74 -1.79
C SER A 200 -8.51 -4.49 -1.99
N ASN A 201 -9.59 -3.76 -2.23
CA ASN A 201 -10.95 -4.26 -2.35
C ASN A 201 -11.46 -4.54 -3.75
N LYS A 202 -10.67 -4.16 -4.75
CA LYS A 202 -11.06 -4.31 -6.14
C LYS A 202 -10.80 -5.75 -6.58
N SER A 203 -11.45 -6.18 -7.64
CA SER A 203 -11.11 -7.46 -8.25
C SER A 203 -9.65 -7.46 -8.72
N GLU A 204 -8.99 -8.62 -8.80
CA GLU A 204 -7.60 -8.71 -9.28
C GLU A 204 -7.41 -8.10 -10.66
N LYS A 205 -8.42 -8.19 -11.53
CA LYS A 205 -8.39 -7.56 -12.85
C LYS A 205 -8.32 -6.02 -12.75
N GLU A 206 -9.20 -5.43 -11.93
CA GLU A 206 -9.22 -3.97 -11.72
C GLU A 206 -7.94 -3.49 -11.03
N LYS A 207 -7.38 -4.28 -10.10
CA LYS A 207 -6.11 -3.95 -9.45
C LYS A 207 -4.98 -3.83 -10.47
N GLU A 208 -4.86 -4.79 -11.38
CA GLU A 208 -3.81 -4.77 -12.41
C GLU A 208 -4.01 -3.63 -13.41
N GLU A 209 -5.25 -3.31 -13.80
CA GLU A 209 -5.55 -2.14 -14.66
C GLU A 209 -5.10 -0.82 -14.00
N ILE A 210 -5.30 -0.68 -12.69
CA ILE A 210 -4.87 0.52 -11.95
C ILE A 210 -3.35 0.54 -11.77
N LYS A 211 -2.73 -0.59 -11.42
CA LYS A 211 -1.29 -0.73 -11.27
C LYS A 211 -0.56 -0.42 -12.57
N LYS A 212 -1.12 -0.76 -13.74
CA LYS A 212 -0.54 -0.41 -15.06
C LYS A 212 -0.26 1.09 -15.21
N ILE A 213 -1.09 1.94 -14.59
CA ILE A 213 -0.94 3.40 -14.62
C ILE A 213 -0.11 3.90 -13.44
N GLN A 214 -0.42 3.44 -12.22
CA GLN A 214 0.09 4.03 -10.98
C GLN A 214 1.32 3.31 -10.39
N LEU A 215 1.76 2.20 -10.98
CA LEU A 215 2.87 1.39 -10.50
C LEU A 215 3.82 1.02 -11.64
N ASP A 216 5.11 1.24 -11.43
CA ASP A 216 6.17 0.64 -12.24
C ASP A 216 7.13 -0.16 -11.38
N MET A 217 7.80 -1.11 -12.01
CA MET A 217 8.78 -1.96 -11.36
C MET A 217 9.95 -2.20 -12.30
N VAL A 218 11.17 -2.07 -11.77
CA VAL A 218 12.41 -2.44 -12.45
C VAL A 218 13.18 -3.41 -11.57
N GLN A 219 14.06 -4.20 -12.18
CA GLN A 219 15.02 -5.04 -11.48
C GLN A 219 16.43 -4.56 -11.81
N PHE A 220 17.22 -4.25 -10.77
CA PHE A 220 18.61 -3.84 -10.97
C PHE A 220 19.50 -5.04 -11.24
N HIS A 221 20.47 -4.82 -12.12
CA HIS A 221 21.51 -5.77 -12.49
C HIS A 221 22.85 -5.05 -12.63
N PRO A 222 24.00 -5.75 -12.64
CA PRO A 222 25.32 -5.11 -12.60
C PRO A 222 25.59 -4.07 -13.70
N SER A 223 24.98 -4.24 -14.87
CA SER A 223 25.11 -3.29 -16.00
C SER A 223 24.05 -2.17 -16.00
N TYR A 224 23.15 -2.10 -15.02
CA TYR A 224 22.08 -1.10 -14.98
C TYR A 224 22.68 0.22 -14.53
N ASP A 225 22.50 1.29 -15.31
CA ASP A 225 23.16 2.56 -15.04
C ASP A 225 22.22 3.78 -15.10
N TYR A 226 22.79 4.97 -14.91
CA TYR A 226 22.09 6.24 -14.96
C TYR A 226 21.27 6.41 -16.25
N THR A 227 21.81 5.97 -17.39
CA THR A 227 21.20 6.17 -18.70
C THR A 227 19.95 5.30 -18.92
N ASP A 228 19.83 4.20 -18.18
CA ASP A 228 18.64 3.36 -18.15
C ASP A 228 17.59 3.88 -17.16
N PHE A 229 18.01 4.58 -16.11
CA PHE A 229 17.15 5.01 -15.02
C PHE A 229 16.58 6.42 -15.18
N ILE A 230 17.43 7.41 -15.51
CA ILE A 230 17.06 8.83 -15.57
C ILE A 230 16.94 9.31 -17.00
N ASP A 231 18.04 9.43 -17.73
CA ASP A 231 18.03 9.80 -19.14
C ASP A 231 19.37 9.48 -19.83
N GLY A 232 19.30 9.21 -21.13
CA GLY A 232 20.46 8.80 -21.90
C GLY A 232 20.30 9.02 -23.39
N ILE A 233 21.43 9.22 -24.06
CA ILE A 233 21.46 9.31 -25.52
C ILE A 233 21.42 7.88 -26.09
N ARG A 234 20.48 7.63 -27.00
CA ARG A 234 20.31 6.34 -27.68
C ARG A 234 20.32 6.54 -29.21
N PRO A 235 20.85 5.57 -29.97
CA PRO A 235 20.80 5.63 -31.43
C PRO A 235 19.36 5.44 -31.91
N ASP A 236 18.96 6.24 -32.90
CA ASP A 236 17.66 6.18 -33.57
C ASP A 236 17.86 5.98 -35.07
N LEU A 237 17.27 4.89 -35.59
CA LEU A 237 17.38 4.44 -36.97
C LEU A 237 16.09 4.67 -37.78
N SER A 238 15.06 5.28 -37.18
CA SER A 238 13.74 5.48 -37.81
C SER A 238 13.80 6.27 -39.12
N ALA A 239 14.75 7.20 -39.23
CA ALA A 239 14.97 8.03 -40.42
C ALA A 239 15.90 7.40 -41.48
N GLY A 240 16.29 6.13 -41.35
CA GLY A 240 17.19 5.44 -42.28
C GLY A 240 18.67 5.85 -42.20
N ASN A 241 19.00 6.88 -41.41
CA ASN A 241 20.36 7.31 -41.07
C ASN A 241 20.56 7.23 -39.55
N LEU A 242 21.79 6.98 -39.10
CA LEU A 242 22.13 6.97 -37.68
C LEU A 242 21.97 8.38 -37.11
N SER A 243 20.98 8.55 -36.24
CA SER A 243 20.79 9.75 -35.42
C SER A 243 20.88 9.38 -33.95
N TYR A 244 21.10 10.37 -33.09
CA TYR A 244 21.15 10.19 -31.64
C TYR A 244 20.04 11.02 -31.01
N THR A 245 19.18 10.39 -30.22
CA THR A 245 18.08 11.06 -29.53
C THR A 245 18.19 10.84 -28.04
N LEU A 246 17.81 11.86 -27.27
CA LEU A 246 17.64 11.70 -25.83
C LEU A 246 16.42 10.79 -25.59
N LYS A 247 16.56 9.87 -24.65
CA LYS A 247 15.46 9.04 -24.15
C LYS A 247 15.42 9.16 -22.64
N ASN A 248 14.21 9.27 -22.10
CA ASN A 248 14.02 9.16 -20.66
C ASN A 248 14.22 7.71 -20.23
N GLY A 249 14.90 7.52 -19.11
CA GLY A 249 14.99 6.24 -18.42
C GLY A 249 13.70 5.89 -17.71
N SER A 250 13.67 4.70 -17.12
CA SER A 250 12.48 4.14 -16.47
C SER A 250 11.90 5.05 -15.39
N PHE A 251 12.73 5.59 -14.51
CA PHE A 251 12.29 6.39 -13.36
C PHE A 251 11.90 7.82 -13.75
N LYS A 252 12.63 8.46 -14.67
CA LYS A 252 12.22 9.78 -15.17
C LYS A 252 10.89 9.69 -15.92
N SER A 253 10.69 8.65 -16.74
CA SER A 253 9.41 8.38 -17.42
C SER A 253 8.28 8.19 -16.41
N PHE A 254 8.51 7.37 -15.39
CA PHE A 254 7.54 7.19 -14.31
C PHE A 254 7.20 8.51 -13.58
N CYS A 255 8.20 9.32 -13.24
CA CYS A 255 8.00 10.61 -12.59
C CYS A 255 7.25 11.61 -13.49
N ARG A 256 7.46 11.57 -14.82
CA ARG A 256 6.69 12.38 -15.77
C ARG A 256 5.21 12.04 -15.70
N ARG A 257 4.92 10.73 -15.73
CA ARG A 257 3.56 10.20 -15.62
C ARG A 257 2.91 10.46 -14.27
N ALA A 258 3.66 10.37 -13.18
CA ALA A 258 3.15 10.55 -11.82
C ALA A 258 2.99 12.02 -11.41
N GLY A 259 3.86 12.91 -11.89
CA GLY A 259 3.96 14.29 -11.42
C GLY A 259 3.29 15.33 -12.30
N VAL A 260 2.32 14.96 -13.14
CA VAL A 260 1.76 15.85 -14.19
C VAL A 260 1.35 17.21 -13.63
N VAL A 261 0.57 17.23 -12.55
CA VAL A 261 0.08 18.46 -11.91
C VAL A 261 1.25 19.32 -11.39
N GLU A 262 2.17 18.73 -10.64
CA GLU A 262 3.33 19.47 -10.10
C GLU A 262 4.24 20.01 -11.21
N ARG A 263 4.44 19.24 -12.30
CA ARG A 263 5.24 19.64 -13.47
C ARG A 263 4.63 20.86 -14.15
N ILE A 264 3.31 20.88 -14.32
CA ILE A 264 2.56 21.99 -14.92
C ILE A 264 2.72 23.26 -14.06
N TYR A 265 2.54 23.17 -12.74
CA TYR A 265 2.77 24.32 -11.84
C TYR A 265 4.23 24.78 -11.82
N ALA A 266 5.17 23.83 -11.86
CA ALA A 266 6.58 24.16 -11.92
C ALA A 266 6.94 24.95 -13.19
N ALA A 267 6.23 24.69 -14.29
CA ALA A 267 6.33 25.44 -15.54
C ALA A 267 5.58 26.78 -15.54
N GLY A 268 4.85 27.12 -14.47
CA GLY A 268 4.09 28.36 -14.36
C GLY A 268 2.82 28.39 -15.23
N LYS A 269 2.24 27.23 -15.54
CA LYS A 269 1.02 27.10 -16.34
C LYS A 269 -0.18 26.70 -15.48
N SER A 270 -1.39 27.00 -15.95
CA SER A 270 -2.64 26.50 -15.38
C SER A 270 -2.82 25.01 -15.69
N VAL A 271 -3.45 24.28 -14.77
CA VAL A 271 -3.78 22.87 -14.97
C VAL A 271 -5.15 22.76 -15.64
N ASP A 272 -5.15 22.36 -16.91
CA ASP A 272 -6.35 22.14 -17.71
C ASP A 272 -6.15 20.95 -18.68
N ALA A 273 -7.22 20.51 -19.35
CA ALA A 273 -7.20 19.34 -20.22
C ALA A 273 -6.19 19.45 -21.39
N ASN A 274 -5.98 20.65 -21.94
CA ASN A 274 -5.02 20.85 -23.04
C ASN A 274 -3.60 20.77 -22.49
N THR A 275 -3.33 21.46 -21.38
CA THR A 275 -2.01 21.45 -20.74
C THR A 275 -1.61 20.04 -20.28
N ILE A 276 -2.55 19.21 -19.81
CA ILE A 276 -2.30 17.78 -19.51
C ILE A 276 -1.84 17.03 -20.76
N ASN A 277 -2.53 17.20 -21.89
CA ASN A 277 -2.17 16.50 -23.14
C ASN A 277 -0.76 16.90 -23.60
N ASP A 278 -0.39 18.17 -23.44
CA ASP A 278 0.96 18.66 -23.77
C ASP A 278 2.04 18.03 -22.87
N PHE A 279 1.79 17.91 -21.56
CA PHE A 279 2.75 17.35 -20.61
C PHE A 279 2.84 15.82 -20.61
N LEU A 280 1.85 15.17 -21.20
CA LEU A 280 1.77 13.73 -21.46
C LEU A 280 1.88 13.41 -22.96
N PHE A 281 2.60 14.26 -23.71
CA PHE A 281 2.89 13.98 -25.11
C PHE A 281 3.60 12.63 -25.26
N GLY A 282 3.15 11.80 -26.21
CA GLY A 282 3.67 10.45 -26.45
C GLY A 282 3.21 9.36 -25.47
N GLU A 283 2.49 9.71 -24.40
CA GLU A 283 1.94 8.75 -23.44
C GLU A 283 0.61 8.14 -23.93
N ASP A 284 0.27 6.97 -23.39
CA ASP A 284 -0.97 6.26 -23.69
C ASP A 284 -2.21 7.09 -23.30
N GLU A 285 -3.29 6.97 -24.09
CA GLU A 285 -4.56 7.68 -23.83
C GLU A 285 -5.17 7.30 -22.47
N GLU A 286 -4.96 6.07 -22.00
CA GLU A 286 -5.39 5.62 -20.65
C GLU A 286 -4.80 6.50 -19.54
N ILE A 287 -3.54 6.93 -19.67
CA ILE A 287 -2.84 7.78 -18.70
C ILE A 287 -3.39 9.21 -18.75
N LYS A 288 -3.63 9.74 -19.96
CA LYS A 288 -4.20 11.08 -20.15
C LYS A 288 -5.61 11.15 -19.56
N ASP A 289 -6.43 10.14 -19.82
CA ASP A 289 -7.80 10.06 -19.31
C ASP A 289 -7.83 9.90 -17.79
N PHE A 290 -6.89 9.14 -17.21
CA PHE A 290 -6.72 9.07 -15.77
C PHE A 290 -6.50 10.46 -15.16
N TRP A 291 -5.57 11.26 -15.69
CA TRP A 291 -5.27 12.58 -15.14
C TRP A 291 -6.38 13.60 -15.34
N LYS A 292 -7.06 13.59 -16.50
CA LYS A 292 -8.24 14.43 -16.74
C LYS A 292 -9.32 14.16 -15.67
N LYS A 293 -9.64 12.90 -15.42
CA LYS A 293 -10.60 12.50 -14.37
C LYS A 293 -10.10 12.83 -12.96
N ALA A 294 -8.81 12.64 -12.69
CA ALA A 294 -8.23 12.94 -11.38
C ALA A 294 -8.41 14.43 -11.01
N ILE A 295 -8.19 15.32 -11.98
CA ILE A 295 -8.34 16.77 -11.77
C ILE A 295 -9.80 17.19 -11.64
N GLU A 296 -10.70 16.60 -12.43
CA GLU A 296 -12.16 16.80 -12.30
C GLU A 296 -12.66 16.39 -10.91
N ASN A 297 -12.29 15.20 -10.43
CA ASN A 297 -12.70 14.67 -9.13
C ASN A 297 -12.08 15.42 -7.94
N ALA A 298 -10.87 15.96 -8.10
CA ALA A 298 -10.18 16.67 -7.04
C ALA A 298 -10.80 18.04 -6.72
N ASN A 299 -11.76 18.54 -7.52
CA ASN A 299 -12.35 19.87 -7.33
C ASN A 299 -11.26 20.92 -7.12
N LEU A 300 -10.17 20.83 -7.91
CA LEU A 300 -9.07 21.80 -7.90
C LEU A 300 -9.61 23.15 -8.43
N LYS A 301 -10.41 23.83 -7.60
CA LYS A 301 -10.72 25.24 -7.73
C LYS A 301 -9.46 26.00 -7.37
N ILE A 302 -8.51 25.98 -8.26
CA ILE A 302 -7.47 27.00 -8.30
C ILE A 302 -8.13 28.15 -9.04
N SER A 303 -9.00 28.87 -8.33
CA SER A 303 -9.31 30.23 -8.70
C SER A 303 -8.01 31.02 -8.60
N GLU A 304 -7.64 31.72 -9.66
CA GLU A 304 -6.45 32.58 -9.82
C GLU A 304 -6.35 33.73 -8.79
N GLU A 305 -7.12 33.71 -7.70
CA GLU A 305 -7.23 34.79 -6.72
C GLU A 305 -7.08 34.32 -5.28
N GLN A 306 -6.15 33.42 -4.95
CA GLN A 306 -5.62 33.31 -3.58
C GLN A 306 -4.12 33.02 -3.63
N GLY A 307 -3.32 34.01 -3.20
CA GLY A 307 -1.87 33.88 -3.08
C GLY A 307 -1.47 32.81 -2.07
N GLU A 308 -0.28 32.24 -2.29
CA GLU A 308 0.49 31.44 -1.32
C GLU A 308 -0.38 30.59 -0.37
N GLN A 309 -1.18 29.67 -0.92
CA GLN A 309 -1.70 28.55 -0.13
C GLN A 309 -0.68 27.40 -0.19
N ASP A 310 -0.32 26.92 1.00
CA ASP A 310 0.79 26.01 1.27
C ASP A 310 0.88 24.82 0.30
N ASP A 311 2.07 24.65 -0.33
CA ASP A 311 2.44 23.51 -1.19
C ASP A 311 2.05 22.15 -0.57
N GLU A 312 2.01 22.05 0.76
CA GLU A 312 1.62 20.83 1.50
C GLU A 312 0.16 20.41 1.29
N THR A 313 -0.78 21.34 1.18
CA THR A 313 -2.22 21.01 1.07
C THR A 313 -2.60 20.44 -0.29
N MET A 314 -1.86 20.80 -1.35
CA MET A 314 -2.02 20.24 -2.69
C MET A 314 -1.49 18.81 -2.78
N VAL A 315 -0.45 18.45 -2.03
CA VAL A 315 0.18 17.12 -2.12
C VAL A 315 -0.74 15.99 -1.64
N ASP A 316 -1.54 16.24 -0.61
CA ASP A 316 -2.42 15.23 -0.01
C ASP A 316 -3.59 14.81 -0.91
N CYS A 317 -3.97 15.65 -1.88
CA CYS A 317 -5.07 15.36 -2.81
C CYS A 317 -4.62 14.65 -4.09
N LEU A 318 -3.31 14.54 -4.33
CA LEU A 318 -2.78 13.91 -5.55
C LEU A 318 -2.88 12.39 -5.50
N PRO A 319 -3.22 11.72 -6.62
CA PRO A 319 -3.17 10.27 -6.69
C PRO A 319 -1.76 9.76 -6.39
N LYS A 320 -1.65 8.69 -5.60
CA LYS A 320 -0.35 8.11 -5.23
C LYS A 320 0.20 7.23 -6.35
N PHE A 321 1.52 7.21 -6.49
CA PHE A 321 2.24 6.40 -7.48
C PHE A 321 3.35 5.62 -6.79
N LEU A 322 3.56 4.35 -7.16
CA LEU A 322 4.57 3.48 -6.57
C LEU A 322 5.62 3.02 -7.58
N PHE A 323 6.89 3.23 -7.27
CA PHE A 323 8.01 2.70 -8.04
C PHE A 323 8.74 1.62 -7.25
N ILE A 324 8.80 0.40 -7.77
CA ILE A 324 9.48 -0.73 -7.12
C ILE A 324 10.84 -0.98 -7.79
N ILE A 325 11.89 -1.04 -6.99
CA ILE A 325 13.25 -1.37 -7.43
C ILE A 325 13.62 -2.72 -6.82
N ASP A 326 13.48 -3.77 -7.61
CA ASP A 326 13.85 -5.11 -7.18
C ASP A 326 15.36 -5.34 -7.31
N GLU A 327 15.92 -6.10 -6.38
CA GLU A 327 17.36 -6.35 -6.28
C GLU A 327 18.18 -5.04 -6.31
N ILE A 328 17.71 -4.01 -5.60
CA ILE A 328 18.26 -2.64 -5.63
C ILE A 328 19.78 -2.59 -5.37
N ASN A 329 20.29 -3.57 -4.65
CA ASN A 329 21.68 -3.69 -4.25
C ASN A 329 22.59 -4.36 -5.31
N ARG A 330 22.05 -4.76 -6.47
CA ARG A 330 22.79 -5.39 -7.58
C ARG A 330 23.31 -4.42 -8.64
N ALA A 331 23.07 -3.12 -8.47
CA ALA A 331 23.68 -2.07 -9.28
C ALA A 331 24.41 -1.07 -8.37
N GLU A 332 25.31 -0.29 -8.95
CA GLU A 332 26.00 0.81 -8.26
C GLU A 332 25.03 1.97 -8.05
N ILE A 333 24.22 1.90 -6.99
CA ILE A 333 23.10 2.81 -6.72
C ILE A 333 23.53 4.26 -6.79
N SER A 334 24.72 4.59 -6.28
CA SER A 334 25.20 5.97 -6.28
C SER A 334 25.42 6.52 -7.69
N LYS A 335 25.86 5.67 -8.61
CA LYS A 335 26.00 6.00 -10.02
C LYS A 335 24.65 6.02 -10.75
N VAL A 336 23.76 5.07 -10.44
CA VAL A 336 22.41 5.01 -11.05
C VAL A 336 21.57 6.23 -10.70
N LEU A 337 21.59 6.66 -9.43
CA LEU A 337 20.83 7.82 -8.96
C LEU A 337 21.51 9.15 -9.33
N GLY A 338 22.84 9.22 -9.37
CA GLY A 338 23.54 10.46 -9.70
C GLY A 338 23.04 11.66 -8.88
N GLU A 339 22.63 12.71 -9.58
CA GLU A 339 22.11 13.96 -9.01
C GLU A 339 20.74 13.83 -8.34
N ILE A 340 19.91 12.84 -8.72
CA ILE A 340 18.55 12.69 -8.15
C ILE A 340 18.57 12.28 -6.68
N MET A 341 19.74 11.88 -6.16
CA MET A 341 19.99 11.75 -4.73
C MET A 341 19.54 12.97 -3.92
N TYR A 342 19.63 14.17 -4.48
CA TYR A 342 19.23 15.40 -3.80
C TYR A 342 17.72 15.45 -3.56
N CYS A 343 16.91 15.20 -4.60
CA CYS A 343 15.45 15.28 -4.53
C CYS A 343 14.75 13.98 -4.11
N LEU A 344 15.52 12.96 -3.71
CA LEU A 344 15.00 11.72 -3.11
C LEU A 344 14.43 11.96 -1.71
N ASP A 345 15.08 12.83 -0.94
CA ASP A 345 14.68 13.23 0.40
C ASP A 345 13.27 13.88 0.37
N PRO A 346 12.33 13.49 1.27
CA PRO A 346 10.96 14.01 1.26
C PRO A 346 10.90 15.54 1.34
N ASP A 347 11.86 16.15 2.04
CA ASP A 347 11.93 17.61 2.20
C ASP A 347 12.38 18.34 0.93
N TYR A 348 12.88 17.60 -0.07
CA TYR A 348 13.30 18.11 -1.38
C TYR A 348 12.49 17.49 -2.54
N ARG A 349 11.33 16.90 -2.27
CA ARG A 349 10.38 16.50 -3.34
C ARG A 349 9.71 17.72 -3.99
N GLY A 350 9.22 17.56 -5.22
CA GLY A 350 8.52 18.63 -5.94
C GLY A 350 9.45 19.74 -6.45
N LYS A 351 8.87 20.87 -6.84
CA LYS A 351 9.58 22.01 -7.47
C LYS A 351 10.79 22.51 -6.65
N LYS A 352 10.72 22.46 -5.32
CA LYS A 352 11.79 22.91 -4.40
C LYS A 352 13.09 22.12 -4.56
N GLY A 353 13.03 20.85 -4.96
CA GLY A 353 14.22 20.03 -5.23
C GLY A 353 14.54 19.89 -6.70
N ALA A 354 14.05 20.79 -7.56
CA ALA A 354 14.34 20.73 -8.98
C ALA A 354 15.84 20.88 -9.28
N ILE A 355 16.39 19.88 -9.96
CA ILE A 355 17.80 19.78 -10.36
C ILE A 355 17.92 19.72 -11.89
N SER A 356 19.08 20.08 -12.42
CA SER A 356 19.40 19.83 -13.83
C SER A 356 20.00 18.44 -13.98
N THR A 357 19.41 17.62 -14.86
CA THR A 357 19.98 16.30 -15.17
C THR A 357 21.21 16.43 -16.06
N GLN A 358 22.03 15.37 -16.17
CA GLN A 358 23.22 15.34 -17.04
C GLN A 358 22.92 15.80 -18.48
N TYR A 359 21.73 15.47 -18.99
CA TYR A 359 21.31 15.77 -20.37
C TYR A 359 20.20 16.82 -20.47
N SER A 360 19.98 17.64 -19.43
CA SER A 360 18.83 18.55 -19.37
C SER A 360 18.79 19.59 -20.50
N THR A 361 19.94 19.97 -21.05
CA THR A 361 20.04 20.90 -22.19
C THR A 361 19.63 20.28 -23.53
N LEU A 362 19.45 18.95 -23.58
CA LEU A 362 19.08 18.19 -24.78
C LEU A 362 17.61 17.75 -24.75
N ALA A 363 16.81 18.30 -23.82
CA ALA A 363 15.39 17.99 -23.72
C ALA A 363 14.65 18.30 -25.02
N THR A 364 13.73 17.40 -25.37
CA THR A 364 12.86 17.46 -26.55
C THR A 364 11.40 17.43 -26.11
N ASP A 365 10.47 17.59 -27.05
CA ASP A 365 9.02 17.45 -26.82
C ASP A 365 8.67 16.11 -26.16
N ASP A 366 9.39 15.05 -26.51
CA ASP A 366 9.20 13.71 -25.94
C ASP A 366 9.87 13.54 -24.57
N THR A 367 10.85 14.38 -24.23
CA THR A 367 11.75 14.13 -23.07
C THR A 367 11.76 15.21 -21.98
N PHE A 368 11.19 16.39 -22.22
CA PHE A 368 11.15 17.48 -21.24
C PHE A 368 10.34 17.16 -19.97
N PHE A 369 10.88 17.44 -18.79
CA PHE A 369 10.16 17.26 -17.54
C PHE A 369 9.31 18.49 -17.19
N ILE A 370 9.86 19.70 -17.18
CA ILE A 370 9.15 20.94 -16.88
C ILE A 370 8.99 21.82 -18.12
N ASN A 371 10.09 22.08 -18.83
CA ASN A 371 10.10 22.88 -20.04
C ASN A 371 11.26 22.44 -20.96
N LYS A 372 11.22 22.88 -22.22
CA LYS A 372 12.22 22.52 -23.22
C LYS A 372 13.51 23.34 -23.08
N ASP A 373 13.36 24.61 -22.69
CA ASP A 373 14.46 25.55 -22.56
C ASP A 373 14.96 25.58 -21.11
N ASN A 374 16.03 24.83 -20.84
CA ASN A 374 16.62 24.62 -19.51
C ASN A 374 15.77 23.74 -18.59
N ASP A 375 15.52 22.52 -19.06
CA ASP A 375 14.73 21.53 -18.34
C ASP A 375 15.31 21.23 -16.96
N LYS A 376 14.42 20.92 -16.01
CA LYS A 376 14.79 20.46 -14.67
C LYS A 376 13.93 19.30 -14.27
N PHE A 377 14.51 18.41 -13.49
CA PHE A 377 13.86 17.24 -12.95
C PHE A 377 13.67 17.37 -11.45
N PHE A 378 12.56 16.86 -10.93
CA PHE A 378 12.37 16.59 -9.51
C PHE A 378 11.58 15.30 -9.36
N ILE A 379 11.67 14.65 -8.20
CA ILE A 379 10.80 13.53 -7.89
C ILE A 379 9.48 14.08 -7.34
N PRO A 380 8.32 13.76 -7.95
CA PRO A 380 7.03 14.28 -7.52
C PRO A 380 6.69 13.89 -6.08
N SER A 381 5.90 14.72 -5.40
CA SER A 381 5.57 14.50 -3.99
C SER A 381 4.65 13.31 -3.75
N ASN A 382 3.92 12.88 -4.78
CA ASN A 382 3.01 11.73 -4.79
C ASN A 382 3.67 10.42 -5.23
N VAL A 383 4.99 10.40 -5.48
CA VAL A 383 5.77 9.21 -5.81
C VAL A 383 6.36 8.56 -4.57
N TYR A 384 6.07 7.28 -4.39
CA TYR A 384 6.59 6.40 -3.35
C TYR A 384 7.56 5.39 -3.97
N ILE A 385 8.60 5.01 -3.24
CA ILE A 385 9.63 4.09 -3.73
C ILE A 385 9.79 2.92 -2.76
N ILE A 386 9.77 1.69 -3.27
CA ILE A 386 10.14 0.51 -2.48
C ILE A 386 11.31 -0.19 -3.15
N GLY A 387 12.43 -0.30 -2.45
CA GLY A 387 13.55 -1.15 -2.83
C GLY A 387 13.46 -2.50 -2.14
N THR A 388 13.71 -3.59 -2.86
CA THR A 388 13.84 -4.94 -2.28
C THR A 388 15.25 -5.46 -2.48
N MET A 389 15.84 -6.07 -1.45
CA MET A 389 17.19 -6.64 -1.53
C MET A 389 17.35 -7.92 -0.72
N ASN A 390 18.20 -8.82 -1.20
CA ASN A 390 18.67 -9.97 -0.43
C ASN A 390 19.97 -9.64 0.29
N ASP A 391 20.06 -9.96 1.58
CA ASP A 391 21.21 -9.60 2.42
C ASP A 391 22.48 -10.40 2.12
N ILE A 392 22.33 -11.60 1.56
CA ILE A 392 23.43 -12.57 1.41
C ILE A 392 24.04 -12.62 0.01
N ASP A 393 23.49 -11.86 -0.94
CA ASP A 393 24.00 -11.84 -2.31
C ASP A 393 25.46 -11.33 -2.30
N ARG A 394 26.38 -12.17 -2.79
CA ARG A 394 27.83 -11.92 -2.68
C ARG A 394 28.34 -10.85 -3.66
N SER A 395 27.54 -10.48 -4.65
CA SER A 395 27.87 -9.51 -5.72
C SER A 395 27.18 -8.16 -5.50
N VAL A 396 27.04 -7.76 -4.25
CA VAL A 396 26.20 -6.62 -3.85
C VAL A 396 27.06 -5.38 -3.60
N GLU A 397 26.59 -4.26 -4.10
CA GLU A 397 27.16 -2.94 -3.82
C GLU A 397 26.75 -2.47 -2.42
N VAL A 398 27.72 -1.88 -1.70
CA VAL A 398 27.48 -1.42 -0.33
C VAL A 398 26.74 -0.09 -0.37
N PHE A 399 25.54 -0.04 0.22
CA PHE A 399 24.84 1.21 0.45
C PHE A 399 25.69 2.17 1.28
N ASP A 400 26.02 3.31 0.69
CA ASP A 400 26.70 4.38 1.40
C ASP A 400 25.82 4.99 2.51
N PHE A 401 26.46 5.70 3.44
CA PHE A 401 25.77 6.30 4.59
C PHE A 401 24.80 7.42 4.18
N ALA A 402 25.02 8.09 3.05
CA ALA A 402 24.13 9.15 2.58
C ALA A 402 22.82 8.57 2.06
N LEU A 403 22.87 7.47 1.30
CA LEU A 403 21.73 6.71 0.82
C LEU A 403 20.98 6.07 1.98
N ARG A 404 21.68 5.43 2.93
CA ARG A 404 21.02 4.82 4.10
C ARG A 404 20.11 5.78 4.85
N ARG A 405 20.49 7.05 5.00
CA ARG A 405 19.68 8.08 5.67
C ARG A 405 18.44 8.52 4.90
N ARG A 406 18.43 8.32 3.58
CA ARG A 406 17.30 8.71 2.73
C ARG A 406 16.22 7.64 2.64
N PHE A 407 16.49 6.40 3.02
CA PHE A 407 15.51 5.32 3.03
C PHE A 407 15.13 4.93 4.45
N ALA A 408 13.85 4.63 4.69
CA ALA A 408 13.47 3.79 5.81
C ALA A 408 13.90 2.34 5.53
N TRP A 409 14.20 1.59 6.57
CA TRP A 409 14.62 0.19 6.45
C TRP A 409 13.66 -0.71 7.22
N TYR A 410 13.25 -1.80 6.59
CA TYR A 410 12.46 -2.85 7.20
C TYR A 410 13.05 -4.21 6.87
N GLU A 411 13.50 -4.92 7.91
CA GLU A 411 13.99 -6.28 7.77
C GLU A 411 12.80 -7.27 7.77
N VAL A 412 12.66 -8.05 6.71
CA VAL A 412 11.67 -9.12 6.59
C VAL A 412 12.30 -10.43 6.99
N LYS A 413 12.02 -10.87 8.22
CA LYS A 413 12.58 -12.12 8.76
C LYS A 413 11.78 -13.33 8.29
N ALA A 414 12.49 -14.36 7.84
CA ALA A 414 11.88 -15.61 7.37
C ALA A 414 10.93 -16.23 8.40
N LYS A 415 11.29 -16.20 9.69
CA LYS A 415 10.49 -16.74 10.80
C LYS A 415 9.15 -16.01 10.96
N GLU A 416 9.11 -14.70 10.76
CA GLU A 416 7.91 -13.88 10.95
C GLU A 416 6.89 -14.11 9.84
N VAL A 417 7.36 -14.23 8.60
CA VAL A 417 6.48 -14.38 7.43
C VAL A 417 6.14 -15.83 7.08
N MET A 418 6.87 -16.82 7.63
CA MET A 418 6.79 -18.23 7.21
C MET A 418 5.36 -18.77 7.21
N ASP A 419 4.70 -18.70 8.36
CA ASP A 419 3.40 -19.32 8.60
C ASP A 419 2.33 -18.65 7.74
N THR A 420 2.26 -17.32 7.83
CA THR A 420 1.27 -16.49 7.14
C THR A 420 1.33 -16.67 5.62
N VAL A 421 2.54 -16.71 5.05
CA VAL A 421 2.71 -16.89 3.60
C VAL A 421 2.39 -18.32 3.16
N LEU A 422 2.75 -19.34 3.94
CA LEU A 422 2.40 -20.72 3.61
C LEU A 422 0.87 -20.93 3.65
N ILE A 423 0.19 -20.35 4.64
CA ILE A 423 -1.27 -20.37 4.74
C ILE A 423 -1.93 -19.60 3.59
N SER A 424 -1.42 -18.42 3.23
CA SER A 424 -1.97 -17.64 2.11
C SER A 424 -1.81 -18.36 0.77
N MET A 425 -0.77 -19.18 0.63
CA MET A 425 -0.56 -20.08 -0.51
C MET A 425 -1.36 -21.39 -0.44
N GLY A 426 -2.16 -21.60 0.61
CA GLY A 426 -3.03 -22.77 0.79
C GLY A 426 -2.31 -24.05 1.23
N ILE A 427 -1.05 -23.95 1.67
CA ILE A 427 -0.24 -25.13 2.03
C ILE A 427 -0.79 -25.85 3.26
N ASP A 428 -1.40 -25.12 4.19
CA ASP A 428 -2.10 -25.67 5.35
C ASP A 428 -3.24 -26.61 4.93
N LYS A 429 -4.00 -26.24 3.90
CA LYS A 429 -5.12 -27.03 3.38
C LYS A 429 -4.63 -28.25 2.63
N GLU A 430 -3.60 -28.10 1.80
CA GLU A 430 -3.01 -29.19 1.02
C GLU A 430 -2.36 -30.25 1.92
N LEU A 431 -1.69 -29.84 3.00
CA LEU A 431 -1.02 -30.76 3.93
C LEU A 431 -1.92 -31.29 5.03
N GLY A 432 -3.03 -30.61 5.35
CA GLY A 432 -3.97 -31.01 6.39
C GLY A 432 -3.27 -31.25 7.73
N SER A 433 -3.38 -32.47 8.27
CA SER A 433 -2.75 -32.85 9.54
C SER A 433 -1.22 -32.79 9.53
N ASN A 434 -0.59 -32.84 8.35
CA ASN A 434 0.87 -32.81 8.23
C ASN A 434 1.46 -31.39 8.29
N TYR A 435 0.62 -30.34 8.24
CA TYR A 435 1.11 -28.95 8.23
C TYR A 435 1.90 -28.59 9.50
N GLY A 436 1.45 -29.06 10.66
CA GLY A 436 2.13 -28.82 11.94
C GLY A 436 3.54 -29.42 11.98
N ASP A 437 3.70 -30.67 11.52
CA ASP A 437 5.02 -31.30 11.37
C ASP A 437 5.88 -30.51 10.38
N TYR A 438 5.31 -30.14 9.23
CA TYR A 438 6.06 -29.43 8.19
C TYR A 438 6.64 -28.11 8.70
N LYS A 439 5.85 -27.36 9.46
CA LYS A 439 6.29 -26.12 10.11
C LYS A 439 7.45 -26.36 11.07
N GLU A 440 7.35 -27.35 11.96
CA GLU A 440 8.41 -27.70 12.91
C GLU A 440 9.70 -28.09 12.17
N LYS A 441 9.60 -28.85 11.08
CA LYS A 441 10.74 -29.27 10.25
C LYS A 441 11.42 -28.08 9.58
N ILE A 442 10.66 -27.09 9.10
CA ILE A 442 11.20 -25.85 8.53
C ILE A 442 11.91 -25.02 9.60
N GLU A 443 11.30 -24.84 10.78
CA GLU A 443 11.90 -24.10 11.88
C GLU A 443 13.22 -24.74 12.32
N LYS A 444 13.23 -26.07 12.47
CA LYS A 444 14.44 -26.82 12.81
C LYS A 444 15.51 -26.72 11.73
N LEU A 445 15.14 -26.81 10.45
CA LEU A 445 16.08 -26.64 9.34
C LEU A 445 16.76 -25.27 9.39
N ASN A 446 15.98 -24.19 9.53
CA ASN A 446 16.53 -22.83 9.63
C ASN A 446 17.42 -22.66 10.86
N GLN A 447 17.06 -23.25 12.00
CA GLN A 447 17.90 -23.24 13.20
C GLN A 447 19.24 -23.97 12.98
N LEU A 448 19.23 -25.11 12.27
CA LEU A 448 20.46 -25.84 11.93
C LEU A 448 21.34 -25.09 10.91
N ILE A 449 20.79 -24.22 10.06
CA ILE A 449 21.61 -23.31 9.23
C ILE A 449 22.48 -22.43 10.11
N ILE A 450 21.95 -21.91 11.22
CA ILE A 450 22.74 -21.13 12.18
C ILE A 450 23.72 -22.05 12.92
N ASP A 451 23.22 -23.11 13.52
CA ASP A 451 23.97 -23.89 14.50
C ASP A 451 25.04 -24.78 13.88
N GLU A 452 24.73 -25.50 12.80
CA GLU A 452 25.63 -26.43 12.13
C GLU A 452 26.47 -25.72 11.06
N LEU A 453 25.83 -24.92 10.20
CA LEU A 453 26.55 -24.23 9.12
C LEU A 453 27.31 -22.99 9.61
N LYS A 454 27.10 -22.55 10.85
CA LYS A 454 27.74 -21.35 11.45
C LYS A 454 27.50 -20.14 10.55
N LEU A 455 26.23 -19.95 10.18
CA LEU A 455 25.70 -18.81 9.44
C LEU A 455 24.79 -18.00 10.38
N ASN A 456 24.16 -16.93 9.86
CA ASN A 456 23.24 -16.08 10.63
C ASN A 456 21.84 -16.08 9.99
N GLU A 457 20.89 -15.37 10.61
CA GLU A 457 19.48 -15.34 10.19
C GLU A 457 19.26 -14.88 8.75
N HIS A 458 20.18 -14.11 8.16
CA HIS A 458 20.09 -13.67 6.76
C HIS A 458 20.21 -14.83 5.76
N TYR A 459 20.78 -15.97 6.18
CA TYR A 459 20.87 -17.21 5.40
C TYR A 459 19.68 -18.14 5.59
N HIS A 460 18.67 -17.75 6.38
CA HIS A 460 17.45 -18.54 6.45
C HIS A 460 16.80 -18.69 5.07
N LEU A 461 16.09 -19.78 4.88
CA LEU A 461 15.26 -19.98 3.70
C LEU A 461 13.85 -19.48 4.01
N GLY A 462 13.31 -18.65 3.12
CA GLY A 462 11.94 -18.15 3.22
C GLY A 462 10.86 -19.13 2.73
N PRO A 463 9.58 -18.81 2.99
CA PRO A 463 8.41 -19.65 2.65
C PRO A 463 8.31 -20.04 1.17
N SER A 464 8.82 -19.23 0.23
CA SER A 464 8.72 -19.56 -1.20
C SER A 464 9.42 -20.86 -1.60
N TYR A 465 10.45 -21.27 -0.85
CA TYR A 465 11.14 -22.55 -1.10
C TYR A 465 10.28 -23.73 -0.65
N PHE A 466 9.60 -23.58 0.48
CA PHE A 466 8.81 -24.63 1.11
C PHE A 466 7.41 -24.76 0.49
N ALA A 467 6.82 -23.67 0.02
CA ALA A 467 5.54 -23.68 -0.69
C ALA A 467 5.55 -24.55 -1.97
N LYS A 468 6.73 -24.90 -2.49
CA LYS A 468 6.90 -25.81 -3.62
C LYS A 468 6.51 -27.26 -3.31
N ILE A 469 6.27 -27.60 -2.04
CA ILE A 469 5.74 -28.92 -1.67
C ILE A 469 4.46 -29.28 -2.42
N LYS A 470 3.62 -28.28 -2.73
CA LYS A 470 2.40 -28.45 -3.54
C LYS A 470 2.62 -29.09 -4.91
N LEU A 471 3.83 -28.95 -5.49
CA LEU A 471 4.18 -29.55 -6.77
C LEU A 471 4.32 -31.08 -6.69
N TYR A 472 4.34 -31.64 -5.48
CA TYR A 472 4.70 -33.03 -5.22
C TYR A 472 3.62 -33.82 -4.45
N LEU A 473 2.47 -33.20 -4.13
CA LEU A 473 1.35 -33.77 -3.35
C LEU A 473 0.25 -34.41 -4.24
N HIS A 474 0.60 -34.99 -5.38
CA HIS A 474 -0.38 -35.60 -6.31
C HIS A 474 -0.07 -37.07 -6.65
N ASN A 475 0.71 -37.74 -5.80
CA ASN A 475 1.07 -39.13 -5.99
C ASN A 475 0.27 -39.97 -4.98
N ASN A 476 -0.77 -40.69 -5.44
CA ASN A 476 -1.66 -41.58 -4.68
C ASN A 476 -0.93 -42.76 -3.97
N ASN A 477 0.08 -42.49 -3.14
CA ASN A 477 0.89 -43.46 -2.41
C ASN A 477 0.83 -43.16 -0.90
N SER A 478 1.00 -44.18 -0.08
CA SER A 478 0.93 -44.08 1.39
C SER A 478 2.02 -43.23 2.05
N ASN A 479 3.10 -42.88 1.32
CA ASN A 479 4.22 -42.05 1.78
C ASN A 479 4.28 -40.65 1.12
N GLU A 480 3.18 -40.20 0.51
CA GLU A 480 3.12 -38.98 -0.30
C GLU A 480 3.76 -37.75 0.35
N TYR A 481 3.51 -37.50 1.64
CA TYR A 481 4.09 -36.35 2.36
C TYR A 481 5.61 -36.45 2.51
N LYS A 482 6.14 -37.63 2.86
CA LYS A 482 7.59 -37.84 3.00
C LYS A 482 8.27 -37.70 1.64
N ASP A 483 7.73 -38.34 0.60
CA ASP A 483 8.25 -38.27 -0.77
C ASP A 483 8.22 -36.82 -1.28
N ALA A 484 7.19 -36.05 -0.93
CA ALA A 484 7.11 -34.63 -1.25
C ALA A 484 8.20 -33.80 -0.55
N LYS A 485 8.46 -34.04 0.75
CA LYS A 485 9.58 -33.40 1.47
C LYS A 485 10.93 -33.72 0.83
N GLU A 486 11.17 -34.98 0.46
CA GLU A 486 12.38 -35.40 -0.25
C GLU A 486 12.57 -34.64 -1.56
N LYS A 487 11.51 -34.53 -2.37
CA LYS A 487 11.55 -33.76 -3.62
C LYS A 487 11.73 -32.25 -3.41
N VAL A 488 11.18 -31.68 -2.35
CA VAL A 488 11.44 -30.26 -1.98
C VAL A 488 12.91 -30.08 -1.65
N TRP A 489 13.47 -30.98 -0.85
CA TRP A 489 14.88 -30.93 -0.48
C TRP A 489 15.79 -31.04 -1.70
N ASP A 490 15.65 -32.12 -2.45
CA ASP A 490 16.56 -32.49 -3.54
C ASP A 490 16.55 -31.44 -4.65
N ASN A 491 15.37 -30.89 -4.99
CA ASN A 491 15.22 -29.98 -6.13
C ASN A 491 15.34 -28.49 -5.79
N HIS A 492 15.10 -28.07 -4.53
CA HIS A 492 14.99 -26.64 -4.20
C HIS A 492 15.84 -26.16 -3.03
N ILE A 493 16.30 -27.03 -2.14
CA ILE A 493 17.03 -26.65 -0.92
C ILE A 493 18.50 -27.04 -0.99
N SER A 494 18.79 -28.28 -1.39
CA SER A 494 20.12 -28.90 -1.31
C SER A 494 21.21 -28.05 -1.99
N GLN A 495 20.94 -27.57 -3.21
CA GLN A 495 21.88 -26.78 -4.00
C GLN A 495 22.17 -25.42 -3.37
N ILE A 496 21.17 -24.79 -2.75
CA ILE A 496 21.31 -23.48 -2.10
C ILE A 496 22.21 -23.61 -0.88
N LEU A 497 21.93 -24.57 0.00
CA LEU A 497 22.76 -24.80 1.19
C LEU A 497 24.19 -25.19 0.80
N THR A 498 24.36 -25.95 -0.27
CA THR A 498 25.69 -26.29 -0.81
C THR A 498 26.45 -25.04 -1.24
N GLU A 499 25.82 -24.10 -1.93
CA GLU A 499 26.45 -22.83 -2.32
C GLU A 499 26.76 -21.91 -1.13
N TYR A 500 25.94 -21.93 -0.09
CA TYR A 500 26.22 -21.17 1.16
C TYR A 500 27.54 -21.60 1.80
N VAL A 501 27.88 -22.90 1.73
CA VAL A 501 29.07 -23.48 2.38
C VAL A 501 30.13 -24.00 1.40
N LYS A 502 30.05 -23.65 0.11
CA LYS A 502 30.97 -24.12 -0.94
C LYS A 502 32.46 -23.96 -0.59
N SER A 503 32.81 -22.89 0.10
CA SER A 503 34.18 -22.62 0.58
C SER A 503 34.49 -23.16 1.99
N LYS A 504 33.48 -23.69 2.70
CA LYS A 504 33.56 -24.09 4.11
C LYS A 504 33.63 -25.61 4.34
N GLY A 505 33.40 -26.44 3.30
CA GLY A 505 33.56 -27.90 3.39
C GLY A 505 32.53 -28.63 4.27
N LYS A 506 31.32 -28.08 4.42
CA LYS A 506 30.29 -28.57 5.36
C LYS A 506 29.23 -29.51 4.76
N LEU A 507 29.66 -30.43 3.89
CA LEU A 507 28.73 -31.33 3.20
C LEU A 507 28.06 -32.34 4.16
N LYS A 508 28.75 -32.77 5.21
CA LYS A 508 28.20 -33.71 6.20
C LYS A 508 27.08 -33.08 7.03
N GLU A 509 27.26 -31.81 7.38
CA GLU A 509 26.27 -31.02 8.11
C GLU A 509 25.01 -30.81 7.26
N ILE A 510 25.15 -30.61 5.94
CA ILE A 510 24.02 -30.56 5.02
C ILE A 510 23.22 -31.88 5.04
N GLU A 511 23.89 -33.03 5.06
CA GLU A 511 23.20 -34.33 5.18
C GLU A 511 22.48 -34.48 6.54
N ASN A 512 23.07 -34.01 7.64
CA ASN A 512 22.37 -33.98 8.93
C ASN A 512 21.10 -33.10 8.87
N ILE A 513 21.17 -31.94 8.21
CA ILE A 513 20.01 -31.07 8.00
C ILE A 513 18.96 -31.79 7.13
N ARG A 514 19.38 -32.49 6.08
CA ARG A 514 18.52 -33.30 5.20
C ARG A 514 17.72 -34.33 6.01
N GLU A 515 18.42 -35.12 6.81
CA GLU A 515 17.81 -36.18 7.63
C GLU A 515 16.78 -35.59 8.60
N ASN A 516 17.09 -34.45 9.25
CA ASN A 516 16.17 -33.79 10.17
C ASN A 516 14.92 -33.23 9.49
N PHE A 517 15.03 -32.77 8.25
CA PHE A 517 13.91 -32.23 7.47
C PHE A 517 12.99 -33.34 6.93
N ILE A 518 13.56 -34.45 6.47
CA ILE A 518 12.81 -35.55 5.83
C ILE A 518 12.20 -36.52 6.84
N SER A 519 12.94 -36.85 7.92
CA SER A 519 12.41 -37.66 9.04
C SER A 519 11.17 -37.02 9.64
#